data_AF-A0AAV0VHJ7-F1
#
_entry.id   AF-A0AAV0VHJ7-F1
#
_cell.length_a   1.000
_cell.length_b   1.000
_cell.length_c   1.000
_cell.angle_alpha   90.00
_cell.angle_beta   90.00
_cell.angle_gamma   90.00
#
_symmetry.space_group_name_H-M   'P 1'
#
loop_
_entity.id
_entity.type
_entity.pdbx_description
1 polymer ?
#
loop_
_entity_poly.entity_id
_entity_poly.type
_entity_poly.pdbx_seq_one_letter_code
_entity_poly.pdbx_strand_id
1 'polypeptide(L)'
;MMNEAEQLTKQIQEQMAEHQRLQLALGSTTDESRATVRRFLPQLKTQLYYLLDLEHVVQELKMLDKTQKSERNALWEDAKLLAFTRYLTTLVAFGLWHLLVFAQVSIIGKRVFDKNKKRLLRLSNREQEETEQQAHHTFLSSGLEYFLDKGLSQLKTHVEAVVSKNKQVQTWKLQRRSTKNQTELNMWREFLIYPDKQKDQDEHVICLLNDLWDLLESDLFMPALQHSLGFLCGNAFQDLDDVVYGPSTQEHRVVEDNATELPEKKPAPPLAKLIPCLQAEMNKLLLPSGGPNSYAAKYSQGIGEIEAFRNFYKAIFFEQSTQDSYMGPNFI
;
A
#
# COMPACT_ATOMS: atom_id res chain seq x y z
N MET A 1 -32.14 -6.80 -40.75
CA MET A 1 -31.88 -8.10 -40.10
C MET A 1 -30.51 -8.70 -40.44
N MET A 2 -30.18 -9.15 -41.66
CA MET A 2 -28.86 -9.76 -41.92
C MET A 2 -27.68 -8.77 -41.77
N ASN A 3 -27.87 -7.52 -42.22
CA ASN A 3 -26.86 -6.44 -42.10
C ASN A 3 -26.63 -5.98 -40.65
N GLU A 4 -27.64 -6.05 -39.78
CA GLU A 4 -27.53 -5.67 -38.36
C GLU A 4 -26.74 -6.74 -37.57
N ALA A 5 -26.94 -8.02 -37.89
CA ALA A 5 -26.20 -9.11 -37.27
C ALA A 5 -24.71 -9.07 -37.63
N GLU A 6 -24.37 -8.74 -38.88
CA GLU A 6 -22.99 -8.54 -39.33
C GLU A 6 -22.33 -7.32 -38.66
N GLN A 7 -23.06 -6.20 -38.53
CA GLN A 7 -22.58 -5.02 -37.81
C GLN A 7 -22.35 -5.30 -36.33
N LEU A 8 -23.28 -6.00 -35.67
CA LEU A 8 -23.14 -6.39 -34.27
C LEU A 8 -21.95 -7.33 -34.06
N THR A 9 -21.76 -8.30 -34.97
CA THR A 9 -20.62 -9.22 -34.91
C THR A 9 -19.30 -8.47 -35.05
N LYS A 10 -19.22 -7.50 -35.98
CA LYS A 10 -18.04 -6.66 -36.16
C LYS A 10 -17.75 -5.81 -34.91
N GLN A 11 -18.78 -5.19 -34.33
CA GLN A 11 -18.64 -4.40 -33.11
C GLN A 11 -18.14 -5.24 -31.93
N ILE A 12 -18.66 -6.45 -31.75
CA ILE A 12 -18.20 -7.38 -30.70
C ILE A 12 -16.72 -7.74 -30.91
N GLN A 13 -16.31 -8.04 -32.15
CA GLN A 13 -14.92 -8.36 -32.45
C GLN A 13 -13.97 -7.19 -32.13
N GLU A 14 -14.37 -5.97 -32.47
CA GLU A 14 -13.60 -4.75 -32.16
C GLU A 14 -13.49 -4.52 -30.65
N GLN A 15 -14.58 -4.67 -29.90
CA GLN A 15 -14.58 -4.57 -28.44
C GLN A 15 -13.70 -5.64 -27.78
N MET A 16 -13.75 -6.89 -28.25
CA MET A 16 -12.89 -7.97 -27.75
C MET A 16 -11.41 -7.68 -28.00
N ALA A 17 -11.07 -7.19 -29.20
CA ALA A 17 -9.69 -6.85 -29.55
C ALA A 17 -9.16 -5.67 -28.72
N GLU A 18 -9.99 -4.66 -28.46
CA GLU A 18 -9.63 -3.55 -27.58
C GLU A 18 -9.46 -4.00 -26.13
N HIS A 19 -10.37 -4.82 -25.62
CA HIS A 19 -10.26 -5.40 -24.29
C HIS A 19 -8.96 -6.18 -24.13
N GLN A 20 -8.59 -7.01 -25.11
CA GLN A 20 -7.34 -7.77 -25.08
C GLN A 20 -6.11 -6.85 -25.05
N ARG A 21 -6.12 -5.76 -25.83
CA ARG A 21 -5.02 -4.77 -25.82
C ARG A 21 -4.88 -4.06 -24.47
N LEU A 22 -6.00 -3.69 -23.84
CA LEU A 22 -6.02 -3.10 -22.50
C LEU A 22 -5.48 -4.07 -21.46
N GLN A 23 -5.85 -5.36 -21.53
CA GLN A 23 -5.32 -6.39 -20.61
C GLN A 23 -3.80 -6.54 -20.73
N LEU A 24 -3.25 -6.51 -21.94
CA LEU A 24 -1.79 -6.56 -22.15
C LEU A 24 -1.08 -5.32 -21.57
N ALA A 25 -1.63 -4.13 -21.82
CA ALA A 25 -1.10 -2.87 -21.29
C ALA A 25 -1.13 -2.84 -19.76
N LEU A 26 -2.25 -3.29 -19.17
CA LEU A 26 -2.40 -3.45 -17.73
C LEU A 26 -1.41 -4.46 -17.15
N GLY A 27 -1.16 -5.58 -17.84
CA GLY A 27 -0.16 -6.57 -17.43
C GLY A 27 1.23 -5.95 -17.32
N SER A 28 1.69 -5.28 -18.37
CA SER A 28 2.98 -4.56 -18.38
C SER A 28 3.05 -3.49 -17.29
N THR A 29 1.97 -2.75 -17.09
CA THR A 29 1.85 -1.71 -16.06
C THR A 29 1.95 -2.32 -14.65
N THR A 30 1.30 -3.46 -14.42
CA THR A 30 1.35 -4.18 -13.14
C THR A 30 2.78 -4.62 -12.80
N ASP A 31 3.54 -5.06 -13.81
CA ASP A 31 4.93 -5.47 -13.61
C ASP A 31 5.84 -4.26 -13.32
N GLU A 32 5.62 -3.14 -14.00
CA GLU A 32 6.33 -1.89 -13.73
C GLU A 32 6.01 -1.34 -12.32
N SER A 33 4.75 -1.42 -11.88
CA SER A 33 4.36 -1.06 -10.51
C SER A 33 5.09 -1.91 -9.47
N ARG A 34 5.19 -3.22 -9.69
CA ARG A 34 5.93 -4.13 -8.81
C ARG A 34 7.42 -3.83 -8.77
N ALA A 35 8.02 -3.53 -9.91
CA ALA A 35 9.42 -3.12 -9.99
C ALA A 35 9.66 -1.80 -9.25
N THR A 36 8.78 -0.83 -9.45
CA THR A 36 8.82 0.48 -8.80
C THR A 36 8.72 0.35 -7.28
N VAL A 37 7.75 -0.40 -6.76
CA VAL A 37 7.64 -0.66 -5.32
C VAL A 37 8.97 -1.15 -4.75
N ARG A 38 9.55 -2.20 -5.34
CA ARG A 38 10.79 -2.82 -4.86
C ARG A 38 11.98 -1.87 -4.92
N ARG A 39 12.07 -1.05 -5.99
CA ARG A 39 13.17 -0.10 -6.20
C ARG A 39 13.24 0.96 -5.11
N PHE A 40 12.10 1.36 -4.56
CA PHE A 40 12.00 2.44 -3.57
C PHE A 40 11.88 1.97 -2.12
N LEU A 41 11.76 0.65 -1.86
CA LEU A 41 11.77 0.11 -0.49
C LEU A 41 12.97 0.55 0.35
N PRO A 42 14.21 0.63 -0.17
CA PRO A 42 15.35 1.15 0.60
C PRO A 42 15.14 2.59 1.08
N GLN A 43 14.53 3.45 0.28
CA GLN A 43 14.27 4.84 0.65
C GLN A 43 13.19 4.92 1.72
N LEU A 44 12.11 4.14 1.58
CA LEU A 44 11.07 4.01 2.60
C LEU A 44 11.66 3.54 3.93
N LYS A 45 12.57 2.55 3.89
CA LYS A 45 13.30 2.08 5.06
C LYS A 45 14.11 3.20 5.70
N THR A 46 14.94 3.89 4.94
CA THR A 46 15.78 4.96 5.47
C THR A 46 14.93 6.01 6.18
N GLN A 47 13.79 6.42 5.60
CA GLN A 47 12.95 7.41 6.27
C GLN A 47 12.22 6.89 7.51
N LEU A 48 11.71 5.65 7.49
CA LEU A 48 11.11 5.06 8.68
C LEU A 48 12.11 4.97 9.85
N TYR A 49 13.38 4.64 9.56
CA TYR A 49 14.42 4.55 10.58
C TYR A 49 14.82 5.93 11.12
N TYR A 50 14.88 6.93 10.24
CA TYR A 50 15.13 8.31 10.64
C TYR A 50 14.01 8.89 11.51
N LEU A 51 12.74 8.72 11.12
CA LEU A 51 11.59 9.31 11.82
C LEU A 51 11.31 8.68 13.20
N LEU A 52 11.76 7.45 13.42
CA LEU A 52 11.42 6.64 14.58
C LEU A 52 12.67 6.03 15.21
N ASP A 53 13.72 6.81 15.46
CA ASP A 53 15.07 6.35 15.84
C ASP A 53 15.17 5.58 17.18
N LEU A 54 14.87 4.28 17.11
CA LEU A 54 15.03 3.31 18.18
C LEU A 54 16.51 3.00 18.47
N GLU A 55 17.38 3.11 17.47
CA GLU A 55 18.80 2.83 17.64
C GLU A 55 19.44 3.83 18.61
N HIS A 56 19.03 5.11 18.56
CA HIS A 56 19.42 6.12 19.53
C HIS A 56 18.99 5.78 20.96
N VAL A 57 17.72 5.43 21.19
CA VAL A 57 17.21 5.04 22.53
C VAL A 57 17.95 3.81 23.07
N VAL A 58 18.24 2.83 22.20
CA VAL A 58 19.02 1.64 22.58
C VAL A 58 20.47 1.99 22.93
N GLN A 59 21.07 2.98 22.28
CA GLN A 59 22.40 3.48 22.65
C GLN A 59 22.37 4.16 24.02
N GLU A 60 21.39 5.02 24.29
CA GLU A 60 21.23 5.66 25.61
C GLU A 60 21.05 4.62 26.73
N LEU A 61 20.23 3.59 26.50
CA LEU A 61 20.04 2.47 27.43
C LEU A 61 21.34 1.72 27.77
N LYS A 62 22.31 1.68 26.85
CA LYS A 62 23.63 1.06 27.07
C LYS A 62 24.59 1.95 27.85
N MET A 63 24.39 3.26 27.81
CA MET A 63 25.24 4.25 28.49
C MET A 63 24.84 4.47 29.95
N LEU A 64 23.58 4.19 30.31
CA LEU A 64 23.10 4.32 31.69
C LEU A 64 23.67 3.25 32.63
N ASP A 65 24.00 3.67 33.86
CA ASP A 65 24.46 2.76 34.91
C ASP A 65 23.29 1.95 35.50
N LYS A 66 23.60 0.79 36.08
CA LYS A 66 22.64 -0.10 36.76
C LYS A 66 21.95 0.56 37.96
N THR A 67 22.57 1.60 38.54
CA THR A 67 22.01 2.36 39.66
C THR A 67 20.88 3.31 39.24
N GLN A 68 20.83 3.73 37.96
CA GLN A 68 19.83 4.64 37.39
C GLN A 68 18.53 3.91 36.99
N LYS A 69 17.94 3.15 37.92
CA LYS A 69 16.79 2.28 37.63
C LYS A 69 15.59 3.03 37.06
N SER A 70 15.31 4.24 37.55
CA SER A 70 14.15 5.03 37.11
C SER A 70 14.30 5.50 35.66
N GLU A 71 15.45 6.08 35.31
CA GLU A 71 15.76 6.55 33.95
C GLU A 71 15.80 5.37 32.97
N ARG A 72 16.41 4.25 33.37
CA ARG A 72 16.42 3.03 32.54
C ARG A 72 15.02 2.51 32.27
N ASN A 73 14.14 2.50 33.28
CA ASN A 73 12.76 2.07 33.09
C ASN A 73 11.99 3.00 32.14
N ALA A 74 12.19 4.31 32.25
CA ALA A 74 11.58 5.27 31.33
C ALA A 74 12.05 5.03 29.88
N LEU A 75 13.36 4.90 29.64
CA LEU A 75 13.88 4.61 28.31
C LEU A 75 13.41 3.26 27.75
N TRP A 76 13.18 2.24 28.60
CA TRP A 76 12.59 0.98 28.13
C TRP A 76 11.13 1.13 27.71
N GLU A 77 10.37 1.98 28.39
CA GLU A 77 8.99 2.31 28.02
C GLU A 77 8.96 3.10 26.70
N ASP A 78 9.89 4.04 26.51
CA ASP A 78 10.07 4.78 25.27
C ASP A 78 10.49 3.85 24.12
N ALA A 79 11.47 2.98 24.35
CA ALA A 79 11.91 1.98 23.38
C ALA A 79 10.76 1.04 22.97
N LYS A 80 9.89 0.66 23.91
CA LYS A 80 8.68 -0.12 23.62
C LYS A 80 7.74 0.69 22.73
N LEU A 81 7.35 1.89 23.14
CA LEU A 81 6.44 2.73 22.36
C LEU A 81 6.96 2.93 20.94
N LEU A 82 8.25 3.22 20.82
CA LEU A 82 8.90 3.49 19.55
C LEU A 82 9.00 2.23 18.66
N ALA A 83 9.37 1.08 19.22
CA ALA A 83 9.44 -0.18 18.46
C ALA A 83 8.07 -0.58 17.89
N PHE A 84 7.01 -0.48 18.70
CA PHE A 84 5.64 -0.76 18.25
C PHE A 84 5.14 0.25 17.23
N THR A 85 5.40 1.54 17.45
CA THR A 85 5.05 2.60 16.52
C THR A 85 5.76 2.37 15.18
N ARG A 86 7.06 2.06 15.19
CA ARG A 86 7.83 1.75 13.98
C ARG A 86 7.28 0.53 13.25
N TYR A 87 7.00 -0.56 13.95
CA TYR A 87 6.46 -1.78 13.36
C TYR A 87 5.11 -1.54 12.67
N LEU A 88 4.16 -0.93 13.37
CA LEU A 88 2.84 -0.65 12.82
C LEU A 88 2.88 0.38 11.68
N THR A 89 3.66 1.46 11.85
CA THR A 89 3.86 2.46 10.79
C THR A 89 4.44 1.82 9.55
N THR A 90 5.37 0.87 9.71
CA THR A 90 5.97 0.14 8.59
C THR A 90 4.94 -0.68 7.82
N LEU A 91 4.08 -1.45 8.51
CA LEU A 91 3.04 -2.23 7.87
C LEU A 91 2.05 -1.35 7.11
N VAL A 92 1.60 -0.26 7.74
CA VAL A 92 0.64 0.66 7.14
C VAL A 92 1.26 1.41 5.97
N ALA A 93 2.49 1.92 6.13
CA ALA A 93 3.22 2.60 5.07
C ALA A 93 3.48 1.67 3.89
N PHE A 94 3.82 0.39 4.12
CA PHE A 94 4.02 -0.58 3.05
C PHE A 94 2.73 -0.81 2.24
N GLY A 95 1.57 -0.94 2.90
CA GLY A 95 0.28 -1.06 2.22
C GLY A 95 -0.12 0.18 1.42
N LEU A 96 0.02 1.36 2.03
CA LEU A 96 -0.25 2.65 1.39
C LEU A 96 0.68 2.90 0.20
N TRP A 97 1.96 2.53 0.33
CA TRP A 97 2.95 2.62 -0.75
C TRP A 97 2.54 1.80 -1.98
N HIS A 98 2.02 0.58 -1.78
CA HIS A 98 1.53 -0.23 -2.89
C HIS A 98 0.34 0.44 -3.59
N LEU A 99 -0.63 0.94 -2.83
CA LEU A 99 -1.80 1.62 -3.41
C LEU A 99 -1.39 2.84 -4.23
N LEU A 100 -0.52 3.69 -3.67
CA LEU A 100 -0.03 4.89 -4.34
C LEU A 100 0.73 4.57 -5.63
N VAL A 101 1.74 3.69 -5.56
CA VAL A 101 2.55 3.34 -6.72
C VAL A 101 1.70 2.70 -7.80
N PHE A 102 0.83 1.75 -7.46
CA PHE A 102 -0.03 1.09 -8.45
C PHE A 102 -1.04 2.06 -9.06
N ALA A 103 -1.58 3.01 -8.30
CA ALA A 103 -2.45 4.05 -8.85
C ALA A 103 -1.68 4.94 -9.84
N GLN A 104 -0.57 5.53 -9.42
CA GLN A 104 0.20 6.47 -10.24
C GLN A 104 0.73 5.82 -11.53
N VAL A 105 1.33 4.63 -11.41
CA VAL A 105 1.86 3.90 -12.56
C VAL A 105 0.74 3.45 -13.48
N SER A 106 -0.43 3.08 -12.95
CA SER A 106 -1.60 2.73 -13.78
C SER A 106 -2.18 3.92 -14.52
N ILE A 107 -2.26 5.10 -13.89
CA ILE A 107 -2.68 6.35 -14.56
C ILE A 107 -1.73 6.65 -15.72
N ILE A 108 -0.42 6.64 -15.50
CA ILE A 108 0.56 6.84 -16.57
C ILE A 108 0.46 5.76 -17.64
N GLY A 109 0.32 4.49 -17.23
CA GLY A 109 0.21 3.35 -18.14
C GLY A 109 -0.98 3.49 -19.08
N LYS A 110 -2.13 3.93 -18.57
CA LYS A 110 -3.32 4.24 -19.36
C LYS A 110 -3.09 5.42 -20.31
N ARG A 111 -2.48 6.51 -19.85
CA ARG A 111 -2.14 7.67 -20.70
C ARG A 111 -1.18 7.29 -21.83
N VAL A 112 -0.17 6.47 -21.55
CA VAL A 112 0.76 5.94 -22.56
C VAL A 112 0.05 5.02 -23.55
N PHE A 113 -0.87 4.18 -23.09
CA PHE A 113 -1.69 3.33 -23.97
C PHE A 113 -2.54 4.17 -24.94
N ASP A 114 -3.27 5.17 -24.42
CA ASP A 114 -4.14 6.02 -25.23
C ASP A 114 -3.33 6.88 -26.21
N LYS A 115 -2.15 7.35 -25.79
CA LYS A 115 -1.19 8.05 -26.66
C LYS A 115 -0.73 7.16 -27.81
N ASN A 116 -0.36 5.91 -27.54
CA ASN A 116 0.05 4.97 -28.59
C ASN A 116 -1.09 4.70 -29.60
N LYS A 117 -2.35 4.64 -29.13
CA LYS A 117 -3.54 4.57 -29.99
C LYS A 117 -3.66 5.80 -30.89
N LYS A 118 -3.50 7.02 -30.35
CA LYS A 118 -3.52 8.27 -31.12
C LYS A 118 -2.37 8.37 -32.14
N ARG A 119 -1.19 7.85 -31.79
CA ARG A 119 -0.03 7.82 -32.67
C ARG A 119 -0.25 6.92 -33.89
N LEU A 120 -0.88 5.77 -33.71
CA LEU A 120 -1.30 4.91 -34.82
C LEU A 120 -2.27 5.62 -35.78
N LEU A 121 -3.09 6.53 -35.24
CA LEU A 121 -4.00 7.38 -36.00
C LEU A 121 -3.34 8.65 -36.57
N ARG A 122 -2.02 8.84 -36.37
CA ARG A 122 -1.22 10.00 -36.80
C ARG A 122 -1.72 11.35 -36.25
N LEU A 123 -2.31 11.36 -35.06
CA LEU A 123 -2.86 12.57 -34.42
C LEU A 123 -1.90 13.24 -33.42
N SER A 124 -0.65 12.80 -33.30
CA SER A 124 0.28 13.24 -32.25
C SER A 124 1.37 14.18 -32.77
N ASN A 125 1.63 15.29 -32.05
CA ASN A 125 2.71 16.23 -32.32
C ASN A 125 3.89 16.01 -31.37
N ARG A 126 5.13 16.07 -31.88
CA ARG A 126 6.35 15.67 -31.14
C ARG A 126 6.63 16.53 -29.89
N GLU A 127 6.40 17.83 -29.96
CA GLU A 127 6.63 18.75 -28.83
C GLU A 127 5.69 18.45 -27.64
N GLN A 128 4.43 18.11 -27.94
CA GLN A 128 3.47 17.67 -26.92
C GLN A 128 3.88 16.32 -26.30
N GLU A 129 4.60 15.48 -27.05
CA GLU A 129 5.05 14.21 -26.49
C GLU A 129 6.11 14.37 -25.41
N GLU A 130 6.98 15.37 -25.55
CA GLU A 130 8.05 15.66 -24.60
C GLU A 130 7.50 16.32 -23.33
N THR A 131 6.55 17.25 -23.44
CA THR A 131 5.89 17.87 -22.28
C THR A 131 5.13 16.84 -21.44
N GLU A 132 4.40 15.92 -22.07
CA GLU A 132 3.71 14.83 -21.38
C GLU A 132 4.67 13.88 -20.65
N GLN A 133 5.83 13.55 -21.25
CA GLN A 133 6.84 12.72 -20.59
C GLN A 133 7.42 13.41 -19.35
N GLN A 134 7.69 14.71 -19.43
CA GLN A 134 8.14 15.50 -18.29
C GLN A 134 7.07 15.57 -17.20
N ALA A 135 5.79 15.69 -17.59
CA ALA A 135 4.67 15.66 -16.67
C ALA A 135 4.53 14.30 -15.97
N HIS A 136 4.69 13.18 -16.69
CA HIS A 136 4.70 11.84 -16.08
C HIS A 136 5.79 11.71 -15.02
N HIS A 137 7.02 12.16 -15.34
CA HIS A 137 8.13 12.13 -14.38
C HIS A 137 7.83 12.99 -13.14
N THR A 138 7.33 14.20 -13.34
CA THR A 138 6.99 15.14 -12.26
C THR A 138 5.86 14.61 -11.38
N PHE A 139 4.82 14.04 -11.98
CA PHE A 139 3.72 13.41 -11.25
C PHE A 139 4.19 12.23 -10.38
N LEU A 140 5.03 11.34 -10.94
CA LEU A 140 5.55 10.21 -10.19
C LEU A 140 6.46 10.69 -9.04
N SER A 141 7.49 11.50 -9.35
CA SER A 141 8.45 12.00 -8.35
C SER A 141 7.78 12.79 -7.23
N SER A 142 6.94 13.78 -7.56
CA SER A 142 6.29 14.62 -6.54
C SER A 142 5.35 13.84 -5.60
N GLY A 143 4.61 12.86 -6.13
CA GLY A 143 3.74 12.02 -5.29
C GLY A 143 4.54 11.11 -4.35
N LEU A 144 5.57 10.46 -4.87
CA LEU A 144 6.43 9.57 -4.06
C LEU A 144 7.23 10.36 -3.02
N GLU A 145 7.78 11.52 -3.38
CA GLU A 145 8.49 12.42 -2.46
C GLU A 145 7.56 12.95 -1.37
N TYR A 146 6.35 13.38 -1.73
CA TYR A 146 5.36 13.82 -0.75
C TYR A 146 5.05 12.72 0.27
N PHE A 147 4.82 11.48 -0.19
CA PHE A 147 4.56 10.36 0.70
C PHE A 147 5.76 10.08 1.62
N LEU A 148 6.98 10.02 1.08
CA LEU A 148 8.18 9.70 1.86
C LEU A 148 8.55 10.76 2.88
N ASP A 149 8.20 12.03 2.65
CA ASP A 149 8.46 13.14 3.56
C ASP A 149 7.25 13.44 4.45
N LYS A 150 6.27 14.18 3.92
CA LYS A 150 5.13 14.68 4.69
C LYS A 150 4.14 13.59 5.07
N GLY A 151 3.77 12.73 4.11
CA GLY A 151 2.79 11.67 4.33
C GLY A 151 3.22 10.69 5.41
N LEU A 152 4.48 10.25 5.37
CA LEU A 152 5.06 9.33 6.33
C LEU A 152 5.19 9.95 7.73
N SER A 153 5.54 11.24 7.81
CA SER A 153 5.59 11.98 9.07
C SER A 153 4.20 12.09 9.73
N GLN A 154 3.17 12.42 8.96
CA GLN A 154 1.79 12.46 9.44
C GLN A 154 1.28 11.08 9.88
N LEU A 155 1.57 10.04 9.08
CA LEU A 155 1.22 8.67 9.40
C LEU A 155 1.90 8.24 10.72
N LYS A 156 3.19 8.55 10.88
CA LYS A 156 3.94 8.28 12.11
C LYS A 156 3.26 8.91 13.32
N THR A 157 2.93 10.21 13.26
CA THR A 157 2.24 10.91 14.35
C THR A 157 0.88 10.27 14.67
N HIS A 158 0.12 9.89 13.65
CA HIS A 158 -1.16 9.21 13.86
C HIS A 158 -1.00 7.86 14.55
N VAL A 159 -0.10 7.00 14.04
CA VAL A 159 0.16 5.67 14.62
C VAL A 159 0.69 5.82 16.05
N GLU A 160 1.59 6.75 16.32
CA GLU A 160 2.12 7.03 17.66
C GLU A 160 1.00 7.41 18.64
N ALA A 161 0.06 8.25 18.22
CA ALA A 161 -1.12 8.62 19.01
C ALA A 161 -2.04 7.42 19.29
N VAL A 162 -2.18 6.48 18.34
CA VAL A 162 -2.97 5.26 18.52
C VAL A 162 -2.27 4.29 19.47
N VAL A 163 -0.96 4.05 19.29
CA VAL A 163 -0.18 3.14 20.12
C VAL A 163 -0.09 3.64 21.56
N SER A 164 0.12 4.94 21.77
CA SER A 164 0.19 5.54 23.12
C SER A 164 -1.13 5.44 23.88
N LYS A 165 -2.28 5.57 23.21
CA LYS A 165 -3.61 5.46 23.83
C LYS A 165 -4.08 4.03 24.03
N ASN A 166 -3.61 3.08 23.20
CA ASN A 166 -4.12 1.72 23.20
C ASN A 166 -3.27 0.79 24.07
N LYS A 167 -3.67 0.66 25.34
CA LYS A 167 -3.05 -0.30 26.28
C LYS A 167 -3.08 -1.74 25.77
N GLN A 168 -4.03 -2.14 24.92
CA GLN A 168 -4.09 -3.50 24.36
C GLN A 168 -3.01 -3.72 23.30
N VAL A 169 -2.72 -2.71 22.46
CA VAL A 169 -1.58 -2.77 21.53
C VAL A 169 -0.26 -2.80 22.30
N GLN A 170 -0.16 -2.01 23.38
CA GLN A 170 1.01 -2.05 24.27
C GLN A 170 1.16 -3.36 25.05
N THR A 171 0.06 -4.09 25.28
CA THR A 171 0.02 -5.37 26.02
C THR A 171 -0.18 -6.59 25.13
N TRP A 172 -0.07 -6.42 23.80
CA TRP A 172 -0.18 -7.50 22.81
C TRP A 172 -1.51 -8.28 22.83
N LYS A 173 -2.65 -7.58 22.92
CA LYS A 173 -4.00 -8.18 22.87
C LYS A 173 -4.80 -7.61 21.69
N LEU A 174 -4.64 -8.19 20.51
CA LEU A 174 -5.34 -7.72 19.31
C LEU A 174 -6.67 -8.45 19.12
N GLN A 175 -7.76 -7.79 19.50
CA GLN A 175 -9.12 -8.18 19.10
C GLN A 175 -9.95 -6.90 18.90
N ARG A 176 -10.29 -6.55 17.64
CA ARG A 176 -11.59 -5.94 17.27
C ARG A 176 -11.70 -5.51 15.80
N ARG A 177 -12.97 -5.47 15.36
CA ARG A 177 -13.49 -4.86 14.12
C ARG A 177 -13.77 -3.37 14.36
N SER A 178 -13.46 -2.52 13.38
CA SER A 178 -13.80 -1.08 13.37
C SER A 178 -15.06 -0.81 12.55
N THR A 179 -15.84 0.18 12.97
CA THR A 179 -16.96 0.79 12.23
C THR A 179 -16.42 1.92 11.33
N LYS A 180 -16.76 1.89 10.04
CA LYS A 180 -16.34 2.90 9.05
C LYS A 180 -16.80 4.31 9.46
N ASN A 181 -15.87 5.27 9.52
CA ASN A 181 -16.18 6.68 9.70
C ASN A 181 -15.57 7.52 8.55
N GLN A 182 -16.33 8.47 7.99
CA GLN A 182 -15.89 9.30 6.86
C GLN A 182 -14.63 10.11 7.17
N THR A 183 -14.46 10.53 8.43
CA THR A 183 -13.26 11.23 8.92
C THR A 183 -11.99 10.40 8.78
N GLU A 184 -12.07 9.06 8.94
CA GLU A 184 -10.91 8.18 8.78
C GLU A 184 -10.45 8.11 7.33
N LEU A 185 -11.38 8.16 6.39
CA LEU A 185 -11.09 8.03 4.96
C LEU A 185 -10.37 9.27 4.41
N ASN A 186 -10.74 10.48 4.83
CA ASN A 186 -10.01 11.70 4.46
C ASN A 186 -8.56 11.66 4.97
N MET A 187 -8.37 11.22 6.21
CA MET A 187 -7.04 11.08 6.81
C MET A 187 -6.14 10.12 6.01
N TRP A 188 -6.67 8.97 5.56
CA TRP A 188 -5.87 8.02 4.76
C TRP A 188 -5.42 8.62 3.42
N ARG A 189 -6.21 9.51 2.83
CA ARG A 189 -5.88 10.19 1.56
C ARG A 189 -4.82 11.26 1.75
N GLU A 190 -4.92 12.03 2.83
CA GLU A 190 -3.94 13.08 3.18
C GLU A 190 -2.51 12.53 3.32
N PHE A 191 -2.36 11.27 3.72
CA PHE A 191 -1.05 10.61 3.77
C PHE A 191 -0.47 10.32 2.38
N LEU A 192 -1.31 10.14 1.36
CA LEU A 192 -0.90 9.70 0.02
C LEU A 192 -0.63 10.85 -0.94
N ILE A 193 -1.41 11.93 -0.82
CA ILE A 193 -1.37 13.06 -1.75
C ILE A 193 -1.59 14.36 -0.99
N TYR A 194 -0.96 15.43 -1.47
CA TYR A 194 -1.14 16.76 -0.91
C TYR A 194 -2.56 17.30 -1.20
N PRO A 195 -3.17 18.01 -0.24
CA PRO A 195 -4.57 18.45 -0.32
C PRO A 195 -4.84 19.52 -1.39
N ASP A 196 -3.84 20.35 -1.72
CA ASP A 196 -4.02 21.54 -2.55
C ASP A 196 -3.15 21.54 -3.81
N LYS A 197 -3.69 22.03 -4.92
CA LYS A 197 -2.91 22.34 -6.13
C LYS A 197 -1.79 23.31 -5.78
N GLN A 198 -0.55 22.95 -6.12
CA GLN A 198 0.56 23.89 -5.92
C GLN A 198 0.49 24.99 -6.98
N LYS A 199 0.82 26.22 -6.59
CA LYS A 199 0.94 27.34 -7.53
C LYS A 199 2.03 26.99 -8.55
N ASP A 200 1.77 27.26 -9.82
CA ASP A 200 2.70 27.03 -10.95
C ASP A 200 2.89 25.57 -11.40
N GLN A 201 1.95 24.67 -11.10
CA GLN A 201 1.99 23.30 -11.65
C GLN A 201 1.57 23.27 -13.13
N ASP A 202 2.29 22.44 -13.90
CA ASP A 202 1.97 22.12 -15.29
C ASP A 202 0.57 21.48 -15.42
N GLU A 203 -0.17 21.86 -16.45
CA GLU A 203 -1.57 21.43 -16.66
C GLU A 203 -1.68 19.90 -16.84
N HIS A 204 -0.71 19.26 -17.49
CA HIS A 204 -0.69 17.80 -17.63
C HIS A 204 -0.48 17.12 -16.28
N VAL A 205 0.35 17.70 -15.40
CA VAL A 205 0.53 17.21 -14.03
C VAL A 205 -0.77 17.34 -13.24
N ILE A 206 -1.47 18.48 -13.37
CA ILE A 206 -2.78 18.70 -12.74
C ILE A 206 -3.80 17.65 -13.20
N CYS A 207 -3.84 17.30 -14.49
CA CYS A 207 -4.73 16.24 -14.97
C CYS A 207 -4.44 14.88 -14.31
N LEU A 208 -3.16 14.49 -14.20
CA LEU A 208 -2.77 13.23 -13.58
C LEU A 208 -3.11 13.20 -12.07
N LEU A 209 -2.97 14.35 -11.40
CA LEU A 209 -3.36 14.49 -10.00
C LEU A 209 -4.86 14.40 -9.80
N ASN A 210 -5.65 14.98 -10.70
CA ASN A 210 -7.11 14.84 -10.64
C ASN A 210 -7.52 13.38 -10.85
N ASP A 211 -6.92 12.67 -11.82
CA ASP A 211 -7.18 11.23 -12.03
C ASP A 211 -6.86 10.42 -10.75
N LEU A 212 -5.78 10.78 -10.05
CA LEU A 212 -5.41 10.16 -8.77
C LEU A 212 -6.40 10.51 -7.66
N TRP A 213 -6.84 11.76 -7.56
CA TRP A 213 -7.85 12.18 -6.61
C TRP A 213 -9.16 11.45 -6.84
N ASP A 214 -9.69 11.44 -8.05
CA ASP A 214 -10.93 10.74 -8.41
C ASP A 214 -10.86 9.26 -8.02
N LEU A 215 -9.71 8.61 -8.28
CA LEU A 215 -9.50 7.23 -7.91
C LEU A 215 -9.44 7.02 -6.39
N LEU A 216 -8.77 7.88 -5.64
CA LEU A 216 -8.74 7.83 -4.18
C LEU A 216 -10.11 8.16 -3.58
N GLU A 217 -10.92 8.94 -4.28
CA GLU A 217 -12.30 9.31 -3.95
C GLU A 217 -13.31 8.20 -4.20
N SER A 218 -13.00 7.29 -5.12
CA SER A 218 -13.83 6.12 -5.46
C SER A 218 -14.16 5.23 -4.26
N ASP A 219 -15.25 4.47 -4.41
CA ASP A 219 -15.67 3.43 -3.46
C ASP A 219 -14.72 2.21 -3.44
N LEU A 220 -13.78 2.12 -4.38
CA LEU A 220 -12.79 1.05 -4.48
C LEU A 220 -11.58 1.26 -3.57
N PHE A 221 -11.23 2.52 -3.24
CA PHE A 221 -10.05 2.82 -2.42
C PHE A 221 -10.12 2.16 -1.04
N MET A 222 -11.25 2.34 -0.35
CA MET A 222 -11.36 1.92 1.04
C MET A 222 -11.35 0.39 1.21
N PRO A 223 -12.09 -0.40 0.39
CA PRO A 223 -11.95 -1.85 0.36
C PRO A 223 -10.53 -2.31 0.04
N ALA A 224 -9.86 -1.67 -0.94
CA ALA A 224 -8.50 -2.02 -1.32
C ALA A 224 -7.52 -1.81 -0.16
N LEU A 225 -7.60 -0.68 0.55
CA LEU A 225 -6.79 -0.42 1.73
C LEU A 225 -7.10 -1.37 2.88
N GLN A 226 -8.38 -1.57 3.21
CA GLN A 226 -8.79 -2.44 4.33
C GLN A 226 -8.34 -3.88 4.11
N HIS A 227 -8.52 -4.43 2.92
CA HIS A 227 -8.12 -5.80 2.63
C HIS A 227 -6.60 -5.94 2.57
N SER A 228 -5.89 -4.96 2.00
CA SER A 228 -4.42 -4.96 1.96
C SER A 228 -3.82 -4.89 3.36
N LEU A 229 -4.30 -3.97 4.21
CA LEU A 229 -3.85 -3.88 5.60
C LEU A 229 -4.27 -5.11 6.42
N GLY A 230 -5.47 -5.65 6.19
CA GLY A 230 -5.94 -6.87 6.84
C GLY A 230 -5.03 -8.06 6.54
N PHE A 231 -4.63 -8.22 5.27
CA PHE A 231 -3.66 -9.22 4.84
C PHE A 231 -2.28 -8.97 5.46
N LEU A 232 -1.76 -7.74 5.36
CA LEU A 232 -0.43 -7.38 5.88
C LEU A 232 -0.33 -7.63 7.38
N CYS A 233 -1.24 -7.02 8.15
CA CYS A 233 -1.26 -7.16 9.60
C CYS A 233 -1.51 -8.61 10.01
N GLY A 234 -2.48 -9.29 9.39
CA GLY A 234 -2.81 -10.68 9.72
C GLY A 234 -1.60 -11.61 9.58
N ASN A 235 -0.91 -11.56 8.44
CA ASN A 235 0.27 -12.39 8.23
C ASN A 235 1.47 -11.92 9.05
N ALA A 236 1.71 -10.62 9.17
CA ALA A 236 2.88 -10.11 9.89
C ALA A 236 2.79 -10.41 11.39
N PHE A 237 1.60 -10.33 11.97
CA PHE A 237 1.38 -10.75 13.36
C PHE A 237 1.53 -12.25 13.54
N GLN A 238 1.09 -13.07 12.58
CA GLN A 238 1.30 -14.51 12.63
C GLN A 238 2.79 -14.88 12.53
N ASP A 239 3.51 -14.30 11.57
CA ASP A 239 4.95 -14.53 11.39
C ASP A 239 5.73 -14.12 12.65
N LEU A 240 5.36 -12.98 13.26
CA LEU A 240 5.96 -12.53 14.50
C LEU A 240 5.60 -13.45 15.68
N ASP A 241 4.37 -13.95 15.76
CA ASP A 241 3.95 -14.91 16.79
C ASP A 241 4.79 -16.19 16.69
N ASP A 242 5.00 -16.70 15.48
CA ASP A 242 5.83 -17.89 15.24
C ASP A 242 7.32 -17.65 15.59
N VAL A 243 7.83 -16.44 15.37
CA VAL A 243 9.19 -16.04 15.80
C VAL A 243 9.30 -15.97 17.32
N VAL A 244 8.27 -15.46 18.00
CA VAL A 244 8.30 -15.21 19.45
C VAL A 244 8.02 -16.49 20.25
N TYR A 245 7.03 -17.28 19.84
CA TYR A 245 6.53 -18.43 20.60
C TYR A 245 6.89 -19.78 19.97
N GLY A 246 7.61 -19.77 18.84
CA GLY A 246 7.87 -20.93 18.00
C GLY A 246 6.71 -21.19 17.04
N PRO A 247 6.95 -21.92 15.93
CA PRO A 247 5.92 -22.22 14.96
C PRO A 247 4.74 -22.86 15.67
N SER A 248 3.56 -22.35 15.36
CA SER A 248 2.29 -22.92 15.77
C SER A 248 2.19 -24.34 15.21
N THR A 249 2.70 -25.36 15.91
CA THR A 249 2.35 -26.75 15.62
C THR A 249 0.88 -26.90 15.97
N GLN A 250 0.00 -26.50 15.04
CA GLN A 250 -1.29 -27.15 14.91
C GLN A 250 -0.99 -28.59 14.49
N GLU A 251 -0.51 -29.39 15.44
CA GLU A 251 -0.76 -30.82 15.37
C GLU A 251 -2.27 -30.92 15.20
N HIS A 252 -2.69 -31.54 14.10
CA HIS A 252 -4.03 -32.03 13.90
C HIS A 252 -4.34 -32.99 15.06
N ARG A 253 -4.68 -32.44 16.24
CA ARG A 253 -5.38 -33.20 17.26
C ARG A 253 -6.72 -33.52 16.62
N VAL A 254 -6.82 -34.74 16.11
CA VAL A 254 -8.10 -35.40 15.91
C VAL A 254 -8.75 -35.38 17.28
N VAL A 255 -9.60 -34.39 17.53
CA VAL A 255 -10.35 -34.25 18.77
C VAL A 255 -11.39 -35.36 18.74
N GLU A 256 -11.11 -36.45 19.45
CA GLU A 256 -12.18 -37.22 20.06
C GLU A 256 -12.88 -36.27 21.04
N ASP A 257 -14.17 -36.04 20.80
CA ASP A 257 -15.07 -35.28 21.64
C ASP A 257 -14.85 -35.62 23.12
N ASN A 258 -14.38 -34.66 23.91
CA ASN A 258 -14.91 -34.30 25.24
C ASN A 258 -13.95 -33.32 25.96
N ALA A 259 -14.55 -32.27 26.53
CA ALA A 259 -13.98 -31.22 27.40
C ALA A 259 -13.30 -30.01 26.72
N THR A 260 -14.04 -28.89 26.81
CA THR A 260 -13.73 -27.52 26.40
C THR A 260 -12.62 -26.89 27.25
N GLU A 261 -11.39 -27.39 27.19
CA GLU A 261 -10.25 -26.66 27.74
C GLU A 261 -9.76 -25.63 26.72
N LEU A 262 -10.04 -24.35 27.00
CA LEU A 262 -9.48 -23.21 26.26
C LEU A 262 -7.94 -23.35 26.28
N PRO A 263 -7.26 -23.30 25.12
CA PRO A 263 -5.81 -23.44 25.09
C PRO A 263 -5.16 -22.38 25.98
N GLU A 264 -4.36 -22.83 26.96
CA GLU A 264 -3.62 -21.96 27.86
C GLU A 264 -2.74 -21.01 27.04
N LYS A 265 -3.07 -19.71 27.06
CA LYS A 265 -2.27 -18.71 26.37
C LYS A 265 -0.88 -18.66 26.99
N LYS A 266 0.16 -18.95 26.19
CA LYS A 266 1.56 -18.77 26.57
C LYS A 266 1.76 -17.36 27.16
N PRO A 267 2.51 -17.20 28.26
CA PRO A 267 2.75 -15.90 28.86
C PRO A 267 3.47 -14.98 27.86
N ALA A 268 3.09 -13.69 27.84
CA ALA A 268 3.69 -12.72 26.94
C ALA A 268 5.22 -12.64 27.12
N PRO A 269 6.00 -12.56 26.03
CA PRO A 269 7.46 -12.47 26.12
C PRO A 269 7.87 -11.19 26.84
N PRO A 270 9.03 -11.19 27.52
CA PRO A 270 9.60 -9.96 28.05
C PRO A 270 9.93 -9.00 26.89
N LEU A 271 9.70 -7.69 27.11
CA LEU A 271 9.91 -6.63 26.12
C LEU A 271 11.32 -6.66 25.48
N ALA A 272 12.33 -6.98 26.27
CA ALA A 272 13.72 -7.08 25.81
C ALA A 272 13.93 -8.16 24.73
N LYS A 273 13.03 -9.16 24.63
CA LYS A 273 13.03 -10.15 23.54
C LYS A 273 12.14 -9.73 22.38
N LEU A 274 11.03 -9.05 22.66
CA LEU A 274 10.07 -8.63 21.63
C LEU A 274 10.62 -7.53 20.71
N ILE A 275 11.31 -6.52 21.27
CA ILE A 275 11.83 -5.38 20.49
C ILE A 275 12.78 -5.84 19.35
N PRO A 276 13.79 -6.71 19.61
CA PRO A 276 14.62 -7.25 18.54
C PRO A 276 13.84 -8.04 17.48
N CYS A 277 12.80 -8.79 17.88
CA CYS A 277 11.94 -9.52 16.94
C CYS A 277 11.17 -8.56 16.02
N LEU A 278 10.57 -7.50 16.57
CA LEU A 278 9.89 -6.46 15.79
C LEU A 278 10.85 -5.81 14.78
N GLN A 279 12.06 -5.44 15.22
CA GLN A 279 13.08 -4.87 14.33
C GLN A 279 13.49 -5.84 13.22
N ALA A 280 13.62 -7.14 13.52
CA ALA A 280 13.98 -8.16 12.55
C ALA A 280 12.89 -8.33 11.48
N GLU A 281 11.63 -8.44 11.87
CA GLU A 281 10.50 -8.59 10.93
C GLU A 281 10.35 -7.37 10.01
N MET A 282 10.50 -6.17 10.55
CA MET A 282 10.50 -4.95 9.73
C MET A 282 11.62 -4.92 8.71
N ASN A 283 12.83 -5.30 9.13
CA ASN A 283 13.96 -5.36 8.23
C ASN A 283 13.70 -6.34 7.08
N LYS A 284 13.12 -7.51 7.35
CA LYS A 284 12.75 -8.49 6.32
C LYS A 284 11.75 -7.90 5.32
N LEU A 285 10.75 -7.15 5.80
CA LEU A 285 9.73 -6.53 4.94
C LEU A 285 10.28 -5.40 4.07
N LEU A 286 11.28 -4.66 4.55
CA LEU A 286 11.82 -3.49 3.86
C LEU A 286 13.14 -3.74 3.12
N LEU A 287 13.65 -4.98 3.09
CA LEU A 287 14.87 -5.35 2.38
C LEU A 287 14.54 -5.97 1.01
N PRO A 288 14.92 -5.33 -0.11
CA PRO A 288 14.68 -5.87 -1.45
C PRO A 288 15.66 -7.01 -1.84
N SER A 289 16.68 -7.29 -1.02
CA SER A 289 17.86 -8.08 -1.39
C SER A 289 17.67 -9.62 -1.39
N GLY A 290 16.46 -10.14 -1.15
CA GLY A 290 16.24 -11.59 -1.02
C GLY A 290 15.77 -12.33 -2.27
N GLY A 291 15.80 -11.70 -3.45
CA GLY A 291 15.30 -12.31 -4.69
C GLY A 291 13.77 -12.52 -4.69
N PRO A 292 13.24 -13.35 -5.61
CA PRO A 292 11.80 -13.57 -5.76
C PRO A 292 11.13 -14.22 -4.55
N ASN A 293 11.91 -14.92 -3.71
CA ASN A 293 11.44 -15.57 -2.49
C ASN A 293 11.69 -14.71 -1.22
N SER A 294 12.02 -13.43 -1.40
CA SER A 294 12.18 -12.52 -0.27
C SER A 294 10.86 -12.32 0.49
N TYR A 295 10.97 -12.02 1.77
CA TYR A 295 9.83 -11.68 2.62
C TYR A 295 9.04 -10.51 2.02
N ALA A 296 9.72 -9.43 1.61
CA ALA A 296 9.10 -8.31 0.89
C ALA A 296 8.36 -8.76 -0.38
N ALA A 297 8.95 -9.64 -1.20
CA ALA A 297 8.31 -10.13 -2.42
C ALA A 297 7.05 -10.96 -2.15
N LYS A 298 7.05 -11.82 -1.12
CA LYS A 298 5.88 -12.61 -0.69
C LYS A 298 4.72 -11.69 -0.31
N TYR A 299 4.99 -10.66 0.50
CA TYR A 299 3.97 -9.72 0.94
C TYR A 299 3.46 -8.84 -0.21
N SER A 300 4.34 -8.33 -1.07
CA SER A 300 3.95 -7.59 -2.28
C SER A 300 3.11 -8.44 -3.24
N GLN A 301 3.48 -9.72 -3.43
CA GLN A 301 2.69 -10.64 -4.25
C GLN A 301 1.31 -10.86 -3.63
N GLY A 302 1.24 -11.13 -2.33
CA GLY A 302 -0.03 -11.31 -1.63
C GLY A 302 -0.96 -10.12 -1.75
N ILE A 303 -0.45 -8.88 -1.62
CA ILE A 303 -1.24 -7.67 -1.89
C ILE A 303 -1.77 -7.65 -3.34
N GLY A 304 -0.90 -7.94 -4.32
CA GLY A 304 -1.30 -7.99 -5.74
C GLY A 304 -2.33 -9.08 -6.05
N GLU A 305 -2.43 -10.10 -5.22
CA GLU A 305 -3.40 -11.19 -5.33
C GLU A 305 -4.77 -10.86 -4.69
N ILE A 306 -4.88 -9.76 -3.93
CA ILE A 306 -6.14 -9.31 -3.35
C ILE A 306 -7.02 -8.72 -4.46
N GLU A 307 -8.24 -9.23 -4.58
CA GLU A 307 -9.18 -8.79 -5.60
C GLU A 307 -9.56 -7.31 -5.47
N ALA A 308 -9.87 -6.83 -4.26
CA ALA A 308 -10.17 -5.42 -4.02
C ALA A 308 -9.01 -4.50 -4.44
N PHE A 309 -7.76 -4.91 -4.16
CA PHE A 309 -6.57 -4.18 -4.59
C PHE A 309 -6.43 -4.15 -6.11
N ARG A 310 -6.65 -5.29 -6.79
CA ARG A 310 -6.65 -5.33 -8.25
C ARG A 310 -7.74 -4.46 -8.85
N ASN A 311 -8.96 -4.54 -8.35
CA ASN A 311 -10.08 -3.78 -8.86
C ASN A 311 -9.83 -2.27 -8.77
N PHE A 312 -9.21 -1.82 -7.67
CA PHE A 312 -8.82 -0.43 -7.47
C PHE A 312 -7.96 0.13 -8.62
N TYR A 313 -6.81 -0.47 -8.95
CA TYR A 313 -5.99 0.09 -10.03
C TYR A 313 -6.47 -0.32 -11.44
N LYS A 314 -7.24 -1.40 -11.57
CA LYS A 314 -7.86 -1.79 -12.85
C LYS A 314 -8.95 -0.84 -13.31
N ALA A 315 -9.63 -0.17 -12.38
CA ALA A 315 -10.67 0.82 -12.67
C ALA A 315 -10.18 1.88 -13.67
N ILE A 316 -8.93 2.33 -13.52
CA ILE A 316 -8.26 3.27 -14.44
C ILE A 316 -8.33 2.83 -15.91
N PHE A 317 -8.22 1.53 -16.18
CA PHE A 317 -8.21 0.99 -17.55
C PHE A 317 -9.60 0.72 -18.10
N PHE A 318 -10.61 0.51 -17.26
CA PHE A 318 -11.90 -0.06 -17.68
C PHE A 318 -13.13 0.80 -17.35
N GLU A 319 -13.09 1.73 -16.38
CA GLU A 319 -14.26 2.56 -16.02
C GLU A 319 -14.69 3.53 -17.14
N GLN A 320 -13.77 3.97 -18.02
CA GLN A 320 -14.13 4.83 -19.15
C GLN A 320 -14.84 4.08 -20.29
N SER A 321 -14.75 2.74 -20.34
CA SER A 321 -15.30 1.96 -21.47
C SER A 321 -16.83 1.82 -21.44
N THR A 322 -17.47 2.04 -20.29
CA THR A 322 -18.93 1.97 -20.15
C THR A 322 -19.64 3.26 -20.51
N GLN A 323 -18.99 4.42 -20.37
CA GLN A 323 -19.60 5.72 -20.71
C GLN A 323 -19.68 5.95 -22.23
N ASP A 324 -18.66 5.54 -22.99
CA ASP A 324 -18.66 5.69 -24.46
C ASP A 324 -19.64 4.75 -25.17
N SER A 325 -20.15 3.71 -24.49
CA SER A 325 -21.09 2.75 -25.07
C SER A 325 -22.56 3.23 -25.05
N TYR A 326 -22.89 4.36 -24.41
CA TYR A 326 -24.26 4.88 -24.30
C TYR A 326 -24.59 6.07 -25.23
N MET A 327 -23.64 6.55 -26.03
CA MET A 327 -23.94 7.51 -27.10
C MET A 327 -24.48 6.78 -28.34
N GLY A 328 -25.68 6.22 -28.23
CA GLY A 328 -26.46 5.84 -29.40
C GLY A 328 -26.84 7.07 -30.24
N PRO A 329 -27.07 6.91 -31.55
CA PRO A 329 -27.37 8.04 -32.42
C PRO A 329 -28.71 8.67 -32.02
N ASN A 330 -28.67 9.94 -31.59
CA ASN A 330 -29.83 10.81 -31.62
C ASN A 330 -30.23 11.00 -33.09
N PHE A 331 -31.14 10.17 -33.57
CA PHE A 331 -31.89 10.43 -34.79
C PHE A 331 -32.87 11.58 -34.51
N ILE A 332 -32.67 12.72 -35.17
CA ILE A 332 -33.73 13.67 -35.53
C ILE A 332 -34.00 13.48 -37.01
#